data_AF-A0A962AUD4-F1
#
_entry.id   AF-A0A962AUD4-F1
#
_cell.length_a   1.000
_cell.length_b   1.000
_cell.length_c   1.000
_cell.angle_alpha   90.00
_cell.angle_beta   90.00
_cell.angle_gamma   90.00
#
_symmetry.space_group_name_H-M   'P 1'
#
loop_
_entity.id
_entity.type
_entity.pdbx_description
1 polymer ?
#
loop_
_entity_poly.entity_id
_entity_poly.type
_entity_poly.pdbx_seq_one_letter_code
_entity_poly.pdbx_strand_id
1 'polypeptide(L)'
;MPYVIAFIIAVAAFMGWRAMQPDCPGGAIVADVQQCRTTFGENFCAKAMPEALAIARRGGGSFPTQAACLDQYPACIERSDIAAWTPRPASYCLARGADGEVARAEPRYAIR
;
A
#
# COMPACT_ATOMS: atom_id res chain seq x y z
N MET A 1 24.58 30.25 16.44
CA MET A 1 23.17 30.52 16.06
C MET A 1 22.82 30.32 14.57
N PRO A 2 23.73 30.44 13.55
CA PRO A 2 23.33 30.23 12.15
C PRO A 2 23.11 28.75 11.78
N TYR A 3 23.77 27.82 12.49
CA TYR A 3 23.63 26.38 12.27
C TYR A 3 22.22 25.85 12.54
N VAL A 4 21.51 26.44 13.52
CA VAL A 4 20.13 26.04 13.86
C VAL A 4 19.19 26.42 12.71
N ILE A 5 19.36 27.61 12.15
CA ILE A 5 18.55 28.08 11.01
C ILE A 5 18.82 27.22 9.77
N ALA A 6 20.09 26.91 9.48
CA ALA A 6 20.46 26.04 8.36
C ALA A 6 19.87 24.62 8.51
N PHE A 7 19.86 24.08 9.73
CA PHE A 7 19.27 22.76 10.02
C PHE A 7 17.76 22.76 9.82
N ILE A 8 17.05 23.79 10.28
CA ILE A 8 15.59 23.91 10.11
C ILE A 8 15.22 23.98 8.62
N ILE A 9 15.96 24.76 7.83
CA ILE A 9 15.73 24.86 6.38
C ILE A 9 15.97 23.51 5.69
N ALA A 10 17.01 22.77 6.08
CA ALA A 10 17.30 21.44 5.53
C ALA A 10 16.18 20.43 5.85
N VAL A 11 15.66 20.43 7.08
CA VAL A 11 14.56 19.55 7.47
C VAL A 11 13.26 19.93 6.75
N ALA A 12 12.94 21.21 6.63
CA ALA A 12 11.75 21.68 5.92
C ALA A 12 11.82 21.32 4.41
N ALA A 13 12.98 21.48 3.78
CA ALA A 13 13.19 21.08 2.39
C ALA A 13 13.08 19.55 2.21
N PHE A 14 13.62 18.77 3.15
CA PHE A 14 13.52 17.30 3.11
C PHE A 14 12.08 16.82 3.30
N MET A 15 11.33 17.43 4.21
CA MET A 15 9.91 17.13 4.43
C MET A 15 9.06 17.52 3.22
N GLY A 16 9.31 18.68 2.61
CA GLY A 16 8.65 19.11 1.37
C GLY A 16 8.96 18.21 0.17
N TRP A 17 10.22 17.77 0.03
CA TRP A 17 10.63 16.82 -1.01
C TRP A 17 10.02 15.42 -0.78
N ARG A 18 9.96 14.95 0.46
CA ARG A 18 9.26 13.72 0.85
C ARG A 18 7.76 13.79 0.53
N ALA A 19 7.12 14.93 0.77
CA ALA A 19 5.70 15.14 0.47
C ALA A 19 5.40 15.18 -1.04
N MET A 20 6.40 15.52 -1.87
CA MET A 20 6.30 15.47 -3.33
C MET A 20 6.65 14.11 -3.93
N GLN A 21 7.11 13.14 -3.13
CA GLN A 21 7.29 11.79 -3.65
C GLN A 21 5.91 11.19 -3.91
N PRO A 22 5.63 10.71 -5.14
CA PRO A 22 4.37 10.05 -5.42
C PRO A 22 4.22 8.86 -4.46
N ASP A 23 3.08 8.77 -3.80
CA ASP A 23 2.72 7.65 -2.91
C ASP A 23 2.85 6.27 -3.58
N CYS A 24 2.87 6.26 -4.92
CA CYS A 24 3.11 5.10 -5.76
C CYS A 24 4.06 5.46 -6.92
N PRO A 25 5.39 5.46 -6.71
CA PRO A 25 6.33 5.86 -7.75
C PRO A 25 6.33 4.84 -8.90
N GLY A 26 6.02 5.31 -10.11
CA GLY A 26 5.91 4.46 -11.30
C GLY A 26 4.61 3.66 -11.40
N GLY A 27 3.63 3.95 -10.55
CA GLY A 27 2.36 3.22 -10.49
C GLY A 27 1.15 4.09 -10.23
N ALA A 28 0.02 3.45 -10.00
CA ALA A 28 -1.24 4.08 -9.65
C ALA A 28 -1.87 3.40 -8.43
N ILE A 29 -2.52 4.20 -7.60
CA ILE A 29 -3.31 3.71 -6.48
C ILE A 29 -4.68 3.29 -7.01
N VAL A 30 -5.05 2.04 -6.76
CA VAL A 30 -6.34 1.47 -7.15
C VAL A 30 -7.05 0.95 -5.91
N ALA A 31 -8.32 1.31 -5.73
CA ALA A 31 -9.11 0.84 -4.60
C ALA A 31 -9.64 -0.58 -4.82
N ASP A 32 -9.98 -0.92 -6.07
CA ASP A 32 -10.59 -2.19 -6.43
C ASP A 32 -10.11 -2.72 -7.79
N VAL A 33 -10.53 -3.95 -8.10
CA VAL A 33 -10.20 -4.65 -9.35
C VAL A 33 -10.77 -3.90 -10.57
N GLN A 34 -11.90 -3.22 -10.45
CA GLN A 34 -12.53 -2.50 -11.55
C GLN A 34 -11.74 -1.23 -11.91
N GLN A 35 -11.27 -0.51 -10.90
CA GLN A 35 -10.40 0.64 -11.03
C GLN A 35 -9.03 0.20 -11.58
N CYS A 36 -8.51 -0.95 -11.13
CA CYS A 36 -7.33 -1.55 -11.74
C CYS A 36 -7.55 -1.78 -13.25
N ARG A 37 -8.65 -2.45 -13.63
CA ARG A 37 -8.96 -2.77 -15.03
C ARG A 37 -9.06 -1.52 -15.89
N THR A 38 -9.63 -0.45 -15.35
CA THR A 38 -9.77 0.84 -16.04
C THR A 38 -8.41 1.52 -16.25
N THR A 39 -7.50 1.42 -15.27
CA THR A 39 -6.20 2.10 -15.33
C THR A 39 -5.13 1.31 -16.11
N PHE A 40 -5.06 -0.01 -15.93
CA PHE A 40 -3.99 -0.85 -16.45
C PHE A 40 -4.44 -1.91 -17.46
N GLY A 41 -5.75 -2.13 -17.59
CA GLY A 41 -6.32 -3.18 -18.43
C GLY A 41 -6.48 -4.52 -17.72
N GLU A 42 -7.34 -5.36 -18.28
CA GLU A 42 -7.76 -6.64 -17.68
C GLU A 42 -6.60 -7.62 -17.48
N ASN A 43 -5.73 -7.77 -18.48
CA ASN A 43 -4.63 -8.74 -18.45
C ASN A 43 -3.61 -8.45 -17.34
N PHE A 44 -3.31 -7.17 -17.10
CA PHE A 44 -2.40 -6.78 -16.02
C PHE A 44 -3.05 -7.02 -14.66
N CYS A 45 -4.31 -6.62 -14.50
CA CYS A 45 -5.02 -6.76 -13.22
C CYS A 45 -5.30 -8.21 -12.85
N ALA A 46 -5.49 -9.10 -13.82
CA ALA A 46 -5.63 -10.53 -13.59
C ALA A 46 -4.40 -11.13 -12.88
N LYS A 47 -3.21 -10.55 -13.08
CA LYS A 47 -1.96 -10.95 -12.40
C LYS A 47 -1.67 -10.11 -11.15
N ALA A 48 -1.78 -8.79 -11.26
CA ALA A 48 -1.38 -7.85 -10.22
C ALA A 48 -2.26 -7.92 -8.96
N MET A 49 -3.58 -8.05 -9.13
CA MET A 49 -4.49 -8.07 -7.98
C MET A 49 -4.35 -9.30 -7.09
N PRO A 50 -4.31 -10.54 -7.58
CA PRO A 50 -4.11 -11.69 -6.71
C PRO A 50 -2.76 -11.66 -6.00
N GLU A 51 -1.71 -11.16 -6.65
CA GLU A 51 -0.39 -10.97 -6.04
C GLU A 51 -0.44 -9.92 -4.92
N ALA A 52 -1.04 -8.75 -5.20
CA ALA A 52 -1.23 -7.69 -4.21
C ALA A 52 -2.06 -8.16 -3.00
N LEU A 53 -3.09 -8.99 -3.23
CA LEU A 53 -3.90 -9.62 -2.17
C LEU A 53 -3.10 -10.65 -1.35
N ALA A 54 -2.24 -11.43 -2.00
CA ALA A 54 -1.38 -12.38 -1.31
C ALA A 54 -0.36 -11.66 -0.41
N ILE A 55 0.24 -10.57 -0.91
CA ILE A 55 1.14 -9.70 -0.14
C ILE A 55 0.38 -9.05 1.01
N ALA A 56 -0.84 -8.55 0.76
CA ALA A 56 -1.71 -7.97 1.78
C ALA A 56 -1.97 -8.91 2.96
N ARG A 57 -2.31 -10.17 2.64
CA ARG A 57 -2.59 -11.16 3.67
C ARG A 57 -1.38 -11.44 4.56
N ARG A 58 -0.16 -11.33 4.02
CA ARG A 58 1.06 -11.61 4.77
C ARG A 58 1.65 -10.38 5.47
N GLY A 59 1.51 -9.19 4.87
CA GLY A 59 2.22 -7.97 5.25
C GLY A 59 1.45 -7.02 6.17
N GLY A 60 0.13 -7.15 6.33
CA GLY A 60 -0.69 -6.20 7.11
C GLY A 60 -0.56 -6.30 8.64
N GLY A 61 0.32 -7.16 9.14
CA GLY A 61 0.41 -7.54 10.54
C GLY A 61 -0.30 -8.87 10.84
N SER A 62 -0.21 -9.32 12.08
CA SER A 62 -0.86 -10.55 12.55
C SER A 62 -1.52 -10.28 13.90
N PHE A 63 -2.84 -10.18 13.88
CA PHE A 63 -3.67 -10.03 15.07
C PHE A 63 -4.19 -11.40 15.52
N PRO A 64 -4.15 -11.69 16.83
CA PRO A 64 -4.58 -13.00 17.34
C PRO A 64 -6.09 -13.21 17.21
N THR A 65 -6.89 -12.14 17.18
CA THR A 65 -8.35 -12.20 17.06
C THR A 65 -8.87 -11.17 16.07
N GLN A 66 -10.05 -11.44 15.49
CA GLN A 66 -10.73 -10.51 14.60
C GLN A 66 -11.02 -9.17 15.30
N ALA A 67 -11.46 -9.23 16.56
CA ALA A 67 -11.79 -8.05 17.35
C ALA A 67 -10.57 -7.12 17.53
N ALA A 68 -9.40 -7.68 17.87
CA ALA A 68 -8.18 -6.88 18.05
C ALA A 68 -7.75 -6.15 16.76
N CYS A 69 -8.03 -6.75 15.59
CA CYS A 69 -7.80 -6.11 14.31
C CYS A 69 -8.84 -5.01 14.02
N LEU A 70 -10.13 -5.28 14.29
CA LEU A 70 -11.23 -4.34 14.04
C LEU A 70 -11.22 -3.12 14.97
N ASP A 71 -10.54 -3.20 16.10
CA ASP A 71 -10.31 -2.04 16.99
C ASP A 71 -9.42 -0.97 16.32
N GLN A 72 -8.48 -1.39 15.46
CA GLN A 72 -7.51 -0.49 14.82
C GLN A 72 -7.84 -0.22 13.34
N TYR A 73 -8.52 -1.16 12.69
CA TYR A 73 -8.77 -1.13 11.25
C TYR A 73 -10.25 -1.31 10.93
N PRO A 74 -10.77 -0.67 9.87
CA PRO A 74 -12.19 -0.70 9.54
C PRO A 74 -12.66 -2.09 9.05
N ALA A 75 -11.75 -2.89 8.49
CA ALA A 75 -12.06 -4.22 7.98
C ALA A 75 -10.86 -5.14 8.14
N CYS A 76 -11.12 -6.40 8.48
CA CYS A 76 -10.10 -7.42 8.70
C CYS A 76 -10.45 -8.71 7.96
N ILE A 77 -9.43 -9.40 7.48
CA ILE A 77 -9.54 -10.68 6.78
C ILE A 77 -8.68 -11.72 7.51
N GLU A 78 -9.06 -12.98 7.37
CA GLU A 78 -8.27 -14.08 7.88
C GLU A 78 -7.03 -14.30 7.01
N ARG A 79 -5.90 -14.61 7.66
CA ARG A 79 -4.67 -14.96 6.97
C ARG A 79 -4.75 -16.38 6.43
N SER A 80 -4.17 -16.59 5.25
CA SER A 80 -4.16 -17.90 4.60
C SER A 80 -3.00 -18.80 5.04
N ASP A 81 -2.00 -18.24 5.72
CA ASP A 81 -0.76 -18.92 6.10
C ASP A 81 -0.68 -19.28 7.59
N ILE A 82 -1.34 -18.52 8.45
CA ILE A 82 -1.37 -18.72 9.90
C ILE A 82 -2.78 -18.43 10.44
N ALA A 83 -3.14 -19.02 11.58
CA ALA A 83 -4.39 -18.72 12.29
C ALA A 83 -4.32 -17.34 12.96
N ALA A 84 -4.40 -16.28 12.15
CA ALA A 84 -4.38 -14.90 12.58
C ALA A 84 -5.19 -14.01 11.63
N TRP A 85 -5.47 -12.79 12.08
CA TRP A 85 -6.22 -11.78 11.35
C TRP A 85 -5.28 -10.69 10.86
N THR A 86 -5.58 -10.13 9.70
CA THR A 86 -4.82 -9.03 9.09
C THR A 86 -5.80 -7.99 8.54
N PRO A 87 -5.47 -6.69 8.59
CA PRO A 87 -6.31 -5.66 8.03
C PRO A 87 -6.52 -5.85 6.53
N ARG A 88 -7.73 -5.55 6.08
CA ARG A 88 -8.03 -5.47 4.65
C ARG A 88 -7.43 -4.17 4.11
N PRO A 89 -6.62 -4.22 3.04
CA PRO A 89 -6.13 -3.00 2.40
C PRO A 89 -7.31 -2.20 1.84
N ALA A 90 -7.26 -0.88 2.00
CA ALA A 90 -8.24 0.03 1.42
C ALA A 90 -7.92 0.34 -0.05
N SER A 91 -6.64 0.28 -0.41
CA SER A 91 -6.17 0.46 -1.78
C SER A 91 -4.85 -0.27 -2.01
N TYR A 92 -4.45 -0.40 -3.27
CA TYR A 92 -3.20 -1.03 -3.68
C TYR A 92 -2.42 -0.06 -4.55
N CYS A 93 -1.15 0.13 -4.25
CA CYS A 93 -0.20 0.76 -5.16
C CYS A 93 0.29 -0.31 -6.13
N LEU A 94 -0.09 -0.19 -7.40
CA LEU A 94 0.34 -1.08 -8.47
C LEU A 94 1.23 -0.32 -9.45
N ALA A 95 2.42 -0.83 -9.74
CA ALA A 95 3.31 -0.31 -10.78
C ALA A 95 3.56 -1.37 -11.85
N ARG A 96 3.54 -0.93 -13.11
CA ARG A 96 3.83 -1.78 -14.26
C ARG A 96 5.30 -1.62 -14.66
N GLY A 97 5.99 -2.74 -14.84
CA GLY A 97 7.36 -2.77 -15.33
C GLY A 97 7.46 -2.41 -16.80
N ALA A 98 8.68 -2.13 -17.28
CA ALA A 98 8.95 -1.84 -18.69
C ALA A 98 8.64 -3.04 -19.62
N ASP A 99 8.58 -4.24 -19.06
CA ASP A 99 8.19 -5.51 -19.67
C ASP A 99 6.67 -5.73 -19.71
N GLY A 100 5.88 -4.83 -19.10
CA GLY A 100 4.44 -4.96 -19.00
C GLY A 100 3.95 -5.87 -17.87
N GLU A 101 4.86 -6.42 -17.06
CA GLU A 101 4.57 -7.25 -15.88
C GLU A 101 4.44 -6.39 -14.60
N VAL A 102 4.10 -7.03 -13.48
CA VAL A 102 3.93 -6.38 -12.18
C VAL A 102 5.31 -6.06 -11.61
N ALA A 103 5.69 -4.77 -11.59
CA ALA A 103 6.96 -4.34 -11.02
C ALA A 103 6.83 -4.04 -9.51
N ARG A 104 5.66 -3.58 -9.07
CA ARG A 104 5.38 -3.32 -7.66
C ARG A 104 3.91 -3.54 -7.35
N ALA A 105 3.64 -4.22 -6.25
CA ALA A 105 2.31 -4.42 -5.70
C ALA A 105 2.36 -4.22 -4.19
N GLU A 106 1.99 -3.04 -3.72
CA GLU A 106 2.03 -2.69 -2.30
C GLU A 106 0.61 -2.40 -1.77
N PRO A 107 0.13 -3.18 -0.79
CA PRO A 107 -1.15 -2.91 -0.14
C PRO A 107 -1.04 -1.70 0.77
N ARG A 108 -2.04 -0.81 0.73
CA ARG A 108 -2.18 0.34 1.61
C ARG A 108 -3.34 0.11 2.56
N TYR A 109 -3.04 0.12 3.85
CA TYR A 109 -4.02 -0.08 4.91
C TYR A 109 -4.50 1.29 5.39
N ALA A 110 -5.82 1.48 5.43
CA ALA A 110 -6.40 2.63 6.11
C ALA A 110 -6.46 2.31 7.61
N ILE A 111 -5.70 3.06 8.41
CA ILE A 111 -5.84 3.05 9.87
C ILE A 111 -7.06 3.94 10.20
N ARG A 112 -7.87 3.53 11.18
CA ARG A 112 -9.01 4.34 11.66
C ARG A 112 -8.55 5.58 12.41
#